data_AF-A0A944Q3V9-F1
#
_entry.id   AF-A0A944Q3V9-F1
#
_cell.length_a   1.000
_cell.length_b   1.000
_cell.length_c   1.000
_cell.angle_alpha   90.00
_cell.angle_beta   90.00
_cell.angle_gamma   90.00
#
_symmetry.space_group_name_H-M   'P 1'
#
loop_
_entity.id
_entity.type
_entity.pdbx_description
1 polymer ?
#
loop_
_entity_poly.entity_id
_entity_poly.type
_entity_poly.pdbx_seq_one_letter_code
_entity_poly.pdbx_strand_id
1 'polypeptide(L)'
;MTGPKTGTEPAPNRLLVQGERDKLTLRLQQAVNTFVDGPRRAVEEADNILEETTRRLTESVDERRRSLRTTWAGEDRQADTEVLRIALRTYREVTERLLRI
;
A
#
# COMPACT_ATOMS: atom_id res chain seq x y z
N MET A 1 19.93 29.82 -10.40
CA MET A 1 19.23 29.24 -9.23
C MET A 1 17.90 28.66 -9.70
N THR A 2 17.89 27.38 -10.06
CA THR A 2 16.66 26.58 -10.24
C THR A 2 17.08 25.12 -10.13
N GLY A 3 17.00 24.56 -8.93
CA GLY A 3 17.17 23.12 -8.72
C GLY A 3 15.94 22.39 -9.26
N PRO A 4 16.11 21.18 -9.84
CA PRO A 4 14.98 20.39 -10.27
C PRO A 4 14.20 19.95 -9.04
N LYS A 5 12.88 20.12 -9.14
CA LYS A 5 11.92 19.72 -8.12
C LYS A 5 12.01 18.20 -8.01
N THR A 6 12.32 17.71 -6.81
CA THR A 6 12.30 16.28 -6.51
C THR A 6 10.87 15.80 -6.72
N GLY A 7 10.62 15.22 -7.90
CA GLY A 7 9.50 14.32 -8.08
C GLY A 7 9.60 13.28 -6.98
N THR A 8 8.56 13.18 -6.18
CA THR A 8 8.35 11.99 -5.35
C THR A 8 8.11 10.86 -6.34
N GLU A 9 9.19 10.24 -6.83
CA GLU A 9 9.09 8.95 -7.48
C GLU A 9 8.40 8.03 -6.48
N PRO A 10 7.23 7.45 -6.80
CA PRO A 10 6.66 6.44 -5.94
C PRO A 10 7.66 5.29 -5.96
N ALA A 11 8.40 5.14 -4.85
CA ALA A 11 9.27 3.99 -4.68
C ALA A 11 8.41 2.74 -5.01
N PRO A 12 8.80 1.90 -5.98
CA PRO A 12 7.98 0.80 -6.47
C PRO A 12 7.66 -0.26 -5.40
N ASN A 13 8.22 -0.07 -4.20
CA ASN A 13 8.19 -0.94 -3.04
C ASN A 13 7.45 -0.31 -1.84
N ARG A 14 6.33 0.39 -2.01
CA ARG A 14 5.44 0.75 -0.88
C ARG A 14 3.99 0.42 -1.17
N LEU A 15 3.38 -0.43 -0.32
CA LEU A 15 1.96 -0.84 -0.43
C LEU A 15 0.95 0.28 -0.10
N LEU A 16 1.43 1.41 0.44
CA LEU A 16 0.62 2.60 0.72
C LEU A 16 1.50 3.81 0.39
N VAL A 17 0.89 4.92 -0.03
CA VAL A 17 1.61 6.17 -0.26
C VAL A 17 2.13 6.70 1.08
N GLN A 18 3.33 7.30 1.09
CA GLN A 18 3.97 7.77 2.34
C GLN A 18 3.10 8.76 3.12
N GLY A 19 2.57 9.80 2.45
CA GLY A 19 1.74 10.81 3.12
C GLY A 19 0.44 10.26 3.73
N GLU A 20 -0.08 9.17 3.17
CA GLU A 20 -1.27 8.50 3.74
C GLU A 20 -0.93 7.69 4.98
N ARG A 21 0.22 6.99 4.98
CA ARG A 21 0.73 6.31 6.18
C ARG A 21 0.94 7.30 7.32
N ASP A 22 1.55 8.45 7.03
CA ASP A 22 1.84 9.46 8.04
C ASP A 22 0.54 10.03 8.64
N LYS A 23 -0.49 10.27 7.81
CA LYS A 23 -1.81 10.72 8.25
C LYS A 23 -2.51 9.68 9.14
N LEU A 24 -2.52 8.41 8.75
CA LEU A 24 -3.13 7.32 9.53
C LEU A 24 -2.41 7.13 10.87
N THR A 25 -1.07 7.21 10.85
CA THR A 25 -0.24 7.12 12.06
C THR A 25 -0.53 8.26 13.03
N LEU A 26 -0.63 9.50 12.54
CA LEU A 26 -0.95 10.65 13.36
C LEU A 26 -2.34 10.53 14.00
N ARG A 27 -3.35 10.11 13.23
CA ARG A 27 -4.70 9.87 13.75
C ARG A 27 -4.73 8.79 14.81
N LEU A 28 -3.98 7.69 14.61
CA LEU A 28 -3.90 6.62 15.60
C LEU A 28 -3.27 7.11 16.90
N GLN A 29 -2.18 7.90 16.81
CA GLN A 29 -1.57 8.51 17.98
C GLN A 29 -2.55 9.42 18.74
N GLN A 30 -3.36 10.20 18.03
CA GLN A 30 -4.41 11.03 18.65
C GLN A 30 -5.49 10.19 19.34
N ALA A 31 -5.95 9.10 18.72
CA ALA A 31 -6.91 8.18 19.34
C ALA A 31 -6.34 7.57 20.62
N VAL A 32 -5.10 7.10 20.60
CA VAL A 32 -4.43 6.54 21.80
C VAL A 32 -4.27 7.58 22.90
N ASN A 33 -3.87 8.82 22.55
CA ASN A 33 -3.67 9.88 23.53
C ASN A 33 -4.98 10.33 24.21
N THR A 34 -6.11 10.24 23.50
CA THR A 34 -7.45 10.62 24.02
C THR A 34 -8.13 9.49 24.80
N PHE A 35 -7.48 8.33 24.95
CA PHE A 35 -8.01 7.19 25.70
C PHE A 35 -8.36 7.54 27.15
N VAL A 36 -7.55 8.39 27.79
CA VAL A 36 -7.75 8.80 29.20
C VAL A 36 -9.03 9.63 29.35
N ASP A 37 -9.38 10.43 28.33
CA ASP A 37 -10.56 11.30 28.34
C ASP A 37 -11.85 10.58 27.91
N GLY A 38 -11.72 9.53 27.11
CA GLY A 38 -12.86 8.86 26.50
C GLY A 38 -12.48 7.49 25.95
N PRO A 39 -12.31 6.46 26.80
CA PRO A 39 -11.73 5.18 26.39
C PRO A 39 -12.53 4.49 25.30
N ARG A 40 -13.86 4.55 25.38
CA ARG A 40 -14.74 3.98 24.35
C ARG A 40 -14.60 4.67 23.00
N ARG A 41 -14.62 6.00 22.98
CA ARG A 41 -14.46 6.79 21.76
C ARG A 41 -13.08 6.61 21.13
N ALA A 42 -12.03 6.54 21.96
CA ALA A 42 -10.66 6.28 21.51
C ALA A 42 -10.53 4.92 20.82
N VAL A 43 -11.17 3.87 21.38
CA VAL A 43 -11.18 2.53 20.77
C VAL A 43 -11.99 2.52 19.48
N GLU A 44 -13.16 3.17 19.45
CA GLU A 44 -13.98 3.30 18.23
C GLU A 44 -13.21 4.02 17.11
N GLU A 45 -12.47 5.09 17.42
CA GLU A 45 -11.62 5.78 16.44
C GLU A 45 -10.45 4.91 15.97
N ALA A 46 -9.80 4.17 16.88
CA ALA A 46 -8.73 3.23 16.51
C ALA A 46 -9.23 2.11 15.59
N ASP A 47 -10.44 1.59 15.83
CA ASP A 47 -11.10 0.59 14.98
C ASP A 47 -11.38 1.15 13.58
N ASN A 48 -11.95 2.35 13.49
CA ASN A 48 -12.18 3.04 12.22
C ASN A 48 -10.88 3.26 11.42
N ILE A 49 -9.79 3.62 12.11
CA ILE A 49 -8.46 3.80 11.49
C ILE A 49 -7.93 2.46 10.96
N LEU A 50 -8.12 1.37 11.71
CA LEU A 50 -7.72 0.03 11.29
C LEU A 50 -8.51 -0.44 10.07
N GLU A 51 -9.83 -0.24 10.05
CA GLU A 51 -10.70 -0.53 8.92
C GLU A 51 -10.24 0.23 7.67
N GLU A 52 -10.04 1.55 7.80
CA GLU A 52 -9.57 2.40 6.71
C GLU A 52 -8.19 1.96 6.18
N THR A 53 -7.27 1.60 7.09
CA THR A 53 -5.93 1.11 6.72
C THR A 53 -6.02 -0.20 5.94
N THR A 54 -6.86 -1.14 6.39
CA THR A 54 -7.05 -2.45 5.76
C THR A 54 -7.69 -2.32 4.39
N ARG A 55 -8.70 -1.44 4.25
CA ARG A 55 -9.35 -1.16 2.97
C ARG A 55 -8.35 -0.62 1.95
N ARG A 56 -7.58 0.41 2.32
CA ARG A 56 -6.59 1.03 1.44
C ARG A 56 -5.46 0.08 1.05
N LEU A 57 -5.03 -0.78 1.99
CA LEU A 57 -4.05 -1.81 1.72
C LEU A 57 -4.56 -2.81 0.67
N THR A 58 -5.79 -3.27 0.84
CA THR A 58 -6.46 -4.18 -0.11
C THR A 58 -6.58 -3.54 -1.49
N GLU A 59 -7.05 -2.29 -1.56
CA GLU A 59 -7.17 -1.53 -2.82
C GLU A 59 -5.81 -1.43 -3.54
N SER A 60 -4.75 -1.05 -2.81
CA SER A 60 -3.40 -0.92 -3.37
C SER A 60 -2.82 -2.25 -3.87
N VAL A 61 -3.06 -3.35 -3.15
CA VAL A 61 -2.67 -4.71 -3.57
C VAL A 61 -3.43 -5.12 -4.82
N ASP A 62 -4.73 -4.85 -4.88
CA ASP A 62 -5.56 -5.18 -6.03
C ASP A 62 -5.17 -4.41 -7.29
N GLU A 63 -4.86 -3.12 -7.15
CA GLU A 63 -4.31 -2.31 -8.24
C GLU A 63 -3.00 -2.89 -8.76
N ARG A 64 -2.07 -3.25 -7.86
CA ARG A 64 -0.79 -3.86 -8.25
C ARG A 64 -1.00 -5.21 -8.95
N ARG A 65 -1.91 -6.05 -8.44
CA ARG A 65 -2.28 -7.33 -9.04
C ARG A 65 -2.89 -7.16 -10.43
N ARG A 66 -3.77 -6.18 -10.61
CA ARG A 66 -4.38 -5.85 -11.91
C ARG A 66 -3.32 -5.35 -12.90
N SER A 67 -2.45 -4.43 -12.48
CA SER A 67 -1.35 -3.91 -13.30
C SER A 67 -0.41 -5.05 -13.75
N LEU A 68 -0.02 -5.94 -12.85
CA LEU A 68 0.77 -7.12 -13.21
C LEU A 68 0.04 -8.01 -14.21
N ARG A 69 -1.24 -8.32 -13.95
CA ARG A 69 -2.05 -9.12 -14.87
C ARG A 69 -2.15 -8.50 -16.26
N THR A 70 -2.32 -7.19 -16.37
CA THR A 70 -2.35 -6.52 -17.68
C THR A 70 -1.01 -6.60 -18.42
N THR A 71 0.12 -6.68 -17.71
CA THR A 71 1.45 -6.79 -18.32
C THR A 71 1.72 -8.15 -18.97
N TRP A 72 1.22 -9.25 -18.39
CA TRP A 72 1.50 -10.60 -18.91
C TRP A 72 0.30 -11.30 -19.56
N ALA A 73 -0.94 -10.85 -19.33
CA ALA A 73 -2.17 -11.47 -19.86
C ALA A 73 -2.81 -10.69 -21.02
N GLY A 74 -2.09 -9.75 -21.65
CA GLY A 74 -2.57 -9.03 -22.84
C GLY A 74 -2.80 -9.95 -24.06
N GLU A 75 -3.73 -9.58 -24.94
CA GLU A 75 -4.19 -10.39 -26.09
C GLU A 75 -3.11 -10.63 -27.17
N ASP A 76 -2.04 -9.83 -27.20
CA ASP A 76 -0.89 -10.06 -28.08
C ASP A 76 0.08 -11.09 -27.48
N ARG A 77 -0.18 -12.35 -27.82
CA ARG A 77 0.73 -13.50 -28.00
C ARG A 77 2.05 -13.49 -27.22
N GLN A 78 2.22 -14.54 -26.41
CA GLN A 78 3.50 -14.97 -25.85
C GLN A 78 4.21 -13.84 -25.10
N ALA A 79 3.73 -13.52 -23.90
CA ALA A 79 4.59 -12.86 -22.93
C ALA A 79 5.89 -13.65 -22.87
N ASP A 80 7.00 -13.01 -23.29
CA ASP A 80 8.31 -13.64 -23.31
C ASP A 80 8.55 -14.32 -21.96
N THR A 81 9.23 -15.46 -21.96
CA THR A 81 9.58 -16.18 -20.72
C THR A 81 10.23 -15.24 -19.68
N GLU A 82 10.92 -14.21 -20.15
CA GLU A 82 11.48 -13.15 -19.31
C GLU A 82 10.41 -12.26 -18.64
N VAL A 83 9.36 -11.84 -19.36
CA VAL A 83 8.22 -11.10 -18.81
C VAL A 83 7.51 -11.92 -17.74
N LEU A 84 7.31 -13.23 -17.99
CA LEU A 84 6.71 -14.14 -17.01
C LEU A 84 7.59 -14.32 -15.77
N ARG A 85 8.92 -14.42 -15.94
CA ARG A 85 9.88 -14.51 -14.82
C ARG A 85 9.82 -13.25 -13.95
N ILE A 86 9.79 -12.07 -14.57
CA ILE A 86 9.67 -10.79 -13.86
C ILE A 86 8.32 -10.68 -13.15
N ALA A 87 7.23 -11.07 -13.80
CA ALA A 87 5.89 -11.07 -13.21
C ALA A 87 5.83 -11.98 -11.98
N LEU A 88 6.32 -13.23 -12.08
CA LEU A 88 6.36 -14.19 -10.97
C LEU A 88 7.21 -13.69 -9.80
N ARG A 89 8.39 -13.12 -10.09
CA ARG A 89 9.24 -12.50 -9.06
C ARG A 89 8.50 -11.38 -8.34
N THR A 90 7.78 -10.53 -9.07
CA THR A 90 7.00 -9.44 -8.48
C THR A 90 5.84 -9.96 -7.63
N TYR A 91 5.11 -10.99 -8.07
CA TYR A 91 4.09 -11.64 -7.26
C TYR A 91 4.67 -12.22 -5.95
N ARG A 92 5.83 -12.88 -6.03
CA ARG A 92 6.53 -13.41 -4.86
C ARG A 92 6.91 -12.30 -3.88
N GLU A 93 7.54 -11.22 -4.36
CA GLU A 93 7.96 -10.09 -3.53
C GLU A 93 6.78 -9.39 -2.83
N VAL A 94 5.66 -9.19 -3.53
CA VAL A 94 4.44 -8.60 -2.95
C VAL A 94 3.83 -9.53 -1.91
N THR A 95 3.73 -10.83 -2.20
CA THR A 95 3.14 -11.83 -1.29
C THR A 95 3.98 -11.98 -0.02
N GLU A 96 5.30 -12.15 -0.15
CA GLU A 96 6.22 -12.25 0.99
C GLU A 96 6.21 -11.00 1.88
N ARG A 97 5.87 -9.85 1.32
CA ARG A 97 5.72 -8.64 2.10
C ARG A 97 4.41 -8.64 2.88
N LEU A 98 3.30 -9.06 2.26
CA LEU A 98 2.03 -9.19 2.96
C LEU A 98 2.11 -10.20 4.11
N LEU A 99 2.88 -11.28 3.93
CA LEU A 99 3.12 -12.29 4.96
C LEU A 99 4.06 -11.84 6.11
N ARG A 100 4.73 -10.68 5.97
CA ARG A 100 5.66 -10.14 6.98
C ARG A 100 5.03 -9.04 7.86
N ILE A 101 3.76 -8.72 7.63
CA ILE A 101 2.96 -7.83 8.47
C ILE A 101 2.57 -8.61 9.73
#